data_AF-A0A8B9LAI1-F1
#
_entry.id   AF-A0A8B9LAI1-F1
#
_cell.length_a   1.000
_cell.length_b   1.000
_cell.length_c   1.000
_cell.angle_alpha   90.00
_cell.angle_beta   90.00
_cell.angle_gamma   90.00
#
_symmetry.space_group_name_H-M   'P 1'
#
loop_
_entity.id
_entity.type
_entity.pdbx_description
1 polymer ?
#
loop_
_entity_poly.entity_id
_entity_poly.type
_entity_poly.pdbx_seq_one_letter_code
_entity_poly.pdbx_strand_id
1 'polypeptide(L)'
;MAPTREMSLETKERIVKLLEEGNSSRMVAKDVGCSQSAVSKIWTKYKQHGMVVKAKRTGRPRKTSKRQDKQLKAICLENRKSTTKQMKNRLKEMGFQYRKAKRKPSLTPKHKRTRLQWAKERQSWTVDDWMKPTSCTLE
;
A
#
# COMPACT_ATOMS: atom_id res chain seq x y z
N MET A 1 -15.12 18.70 -2.57
CA MET A 1 -15.46 18.72 -1.13
C MET A 1 -14.29 19.30 -0.36
N ALA A 2 -14.54 20.29 0.49
CA ALA A 2 -13.50 20.90 1.32
C ALA A 2 -13.07 19.94 2.44
N PRO A 3 -11.81 20.01 2.91
CA PRO A 3 -11.38 19.28 4.10
C PRO A 3 -12.22 19.71 5.31
N THR A 4 -12.79 18.75 6.03
CA THR A 4 -13.44 19.06 7.31
C THR A 4 -12.39 19.48 8.33
N ARG A 5 -12.70 20.54 9.10
CA ARG A 5 -11.82 21.03 10.17
C ARG A 5 -11.56 19.89 11.15
N GLU A 6 -10.28 19.60 11.40
CA GLU A 6 -9.91 18.55 12.34
C GLU A 6 -9.98 19.06 13.78
N MET A 7 -10.36 18.17 14.70
CA MET A 7 -10.20 18.40 16.14
C MET A 7 -8.72 18.51 16.49
N SER A 8 -8.38 19.42 17.41
CA SER A 8 -7.01 19.61 17.90
C SER A 8 -6.46 18.33 18.55
N LEU A 9 -5.14 18.24 18.63
CA LEU A 9 -4.46 17.12 19.26
C LEU A 9 -4.83 17.02 20.75
N GLU A 10 -4.68 18.14 21.46
CA GLU A 10 -4.98 18.27 22.90
C GLU A 10 -6.38 17.78 23.24
N THR A 11 -7.38 18.15 22.43
CA THR A 11 -8.76 17.72 22.66
C THR A 11 -8.93 16.22 22.48
N LYS A 12 -8.25 15.60 21.52
CA LYS A 12 -8.30 14.14 21.32
C LYS A 12 -7.58 13.39 22.45
N GLU A 13 -6.47 13.93 22.95
CA GLU A 13 -5.73 13.36 24.08
C GLU A 13 -6.55 13.42 25.37
N ARG A 14 -7.20 14.56 25.65
CA ARG A 14 -8.14 14.70 26.76
C ARG A 14 -9.28 13.67 26.68
N ILE A 15 -9.85 13.47 25.49
CA ILE A 15 -10.90 12.45 25.27
C ILE A 15 -10.39 11.04 25.62
N VAL A 16 -9.19 10.68 25.14
CA VAL A 16 -8.62 9.35 25.39
C VAL A 16 -8.35 9.15 26.88
N LYS A 17 -7.76 10.14 27.56
CA LYS A 17 -7.49 10.09 29.00
C LYS A 17 -8.76 9.88 29.82
N LEU A 18 -9.80 10.68 29.56
CA LEU A 18 -11.08 10.58 30.28
C LEU A 18 -11.77 9.23 30.07
N LEU A 19 -11.60 8.59 28.90
CA LEU A 19 -12.15 7.26 28.62
C LEU A 19 -11.32 6.14 29.24
N GLU A 20 -10.00 6.31 29.38
CA GLU A 20 -9.14 5.38 30.13
C GLU A 20 -9.48 5.37 31.63
N GLU A 21 -9.87 6.52 32.19
CA GLU A 21 -10.38 6.68 33.56
C GLU A 21 -11.77 6.03 33.78
N GLY A 22 -12.40 5.47 32.73
CA GLY A 22 -13.66 4.74 32.82
C GLY A 22 -14.93 5.60 32.68
N ASN A 23 -14.80 6.87 32.32
CA ASN A 23 -15.96 7.74 32.11
C ASN A 23 -16.79 7.33 30.89
N SER A 24 -18.11 7.52 30.96
CA SER A 24 -18.99 7.21 29.83
C SER A 24 -18.73 8.17 28.66
N SER A 25 -18.80 7.67 27.42
CA SER A 25 -18.59 8.50 26.22
C SER A 25 -19.57 9.68 26.13
N ARG A 26 -20.76 9.58 26.74
CA ARG A 26 -21.75 10.66 26.80
C ARG A 26 -21.30 11.79 27.72
N MET A 27 -20.70 11.46 28.87
CA MET A 27 -20.15 12.44 29.80
C MET A 27 -18.96 13.16 29.19
N VAL A 28 -18.02 12.40 28.60
CA VAL A 28 -16.84 12.96 27.92
C VAL A 28 -17.22 13.88 26.77
N ALA A 29 -18.25 13.53 26.00
CA ALA A 29 -18.77 14.38 24.93
C ALA A 29 -19.27 15.74 25.44
N LYS A 30 -19.98 15.76 26.58
CA LYS A 30 -20.47 16.99 27.21
C LYS A 30 -19.33 17.84 27.75
N ASP A 31 -18.38 17.24 28.47
CA ASP A 31 -17.22 17.93 29.05
C ASP A 31 -16.34 18.60 27.98
N VAL A 32 -16.10 17.88 26.88
CA VAL A 32 -15.25 18.34 25.78
C VAL A 32 -16.02 19.22 24.77
N GLY A 33 -17.35 19.27 24.85
CA GLY A 33 -18.18 20.04 23.92
C GLY A 33 -18.19 19.46 22.50
N CYS A 34 -18.16 18.14 22.35
CA CYS A 34 -18.13 17.45 21.05
C CYS A 34 -19.25 16.41 20.93
N SER A 35 -19.51 15.90 19.73
CA SER A 35 -20.53 14.86 19.55
C SER A 35 -20.08 13.51 20.12
N GLN A 36 -21.00 12.76 20.72
CA GLN A 36 -20.71 11.42 21.25
C GLN A 36 -20.15 10.47 20.17
N SER A 37 -20.58 10.65 18.91
CA SER A 37 -20.06 9.88 17.77
C SER A 37 -18.59 10.21 17.47
N ALA A 38 -18.15 11.45 17.68
CA ALA A 38 -16.74 11.83 17.53
C ALA A 38 -15.88 11.16 18.61
N VAL A 39 -16.34 11.19 19.87
CA VAL A 39 -15.70 10.50 21.01
C VAL A 39 -15.54 9.01 20.72
N SER A 40 -16.63 8.35 20.30
CA SER A 40 -16.62 6.93 19.96
C SER A 40 -15.63 6.61 18.83
N LYS A 41 -15.63 7.39 17.74
CA LYS A 41 -14.68 7.20 16.62
C LYS A 41 -13.22 7.39 17.04
N ILE A 42 -12.93 8.32 17.94
CA ILE A 42 -11.58 8.55 18.47
C ILE A 42 -11.15 7.33 19.30
N TRP A 43 -12.01 6.87 20.20
CA TRP A 43 -11.74 5.71 21.06
C TRP A 43 -11.49 4.42 20.27
N THR A 44 -12.35 4.12 19.29
CA THR A 44 -12.18 2.93 18.44
C THR A 44 -10.85 2.99 17.68
N LYS A 45 -10.47 4.15 17.13
CA LYS A 45 -9.18 4.31 16.46
C LYS A 45 -8.00 4.16 17.40
N TYR A 46 -8.09 4.71 18.60
CA TYR A 46 -7.06 4.57 19.61
C TYR A 46 -6.89 3.11 20.04
N LYS A 47 -7.97 2.37 20.29
CA LYS A 47 -7.91 0.93 20.60
C LYS A 47 -7.33 0.10 19.44
N GLN A 48 -7.54 0.49 18.18
CA GLN A 48 -7.02 -0.23 17.01
C GLN A 48 -5.55 0.06 16.71
N HIS A 49 -5.12 1.33 16.83
CA HIS A 49 -3.81 1.77 16.35
C HIS A 49 -2.86 2.24 17.47
N GLY A 50 -3.36 2.41 18.70
CA GLY A 50 -2.59 2.93 19.84
C GLY A 50 -2.15 4.39 19.70
N MET A 51 -2.66 5.11 18.69
CA MET A 51 -2.22 6.47 18.38
C MET A 51 -3.40 7.45 18.31
N VAL A 52 -3.24 8.58 18.98
CA VAL A 52 -4.18 9.72 18.93
C VAL A 52 -3.91 10.58 17.68
N VAL A 53 -2.64 10.67 17.29
CA VAL A 53 -2.18 11.37 16.09
C VAL A 53 -2.59 10.57 14.85
N LYS A 54 -3.07 11.26 13.81
CA LYS A 54 -3.31 10.60 12.52
C LYS A 54 -1.99 10.20 11.88
N ALA A 55 -1.89 8.95 11.48
CA ALA A 55 -0.80 8.50 10.64
C ALA A 55 -0.73 9.34 9.35
N LYS A 56 0.50 9.64 8.92
CA LYS A 56 0.75 10.32 7.64
C LYS A 56 0.16 9.47 6.52
N ARG A 57 -0.76 10.05 5.75
CA ARG A 57 -1.34 9.36 4.58
C ARG A 57 -0.23 9.03 3.58
N THR A 58 -0.30 7.84 3.01
CA THR A 58 0.47 7.49 1.81
C THR A 58 -0.08 8.35 0.68
N GLY A 59 0.59 9.45 0.38
CA GLY A 59 0.18 10.37 -0.68
C GLY A 59 0.09 9.68 -2.05
N ARG A 60 -0.15 10.47 -3.10
CA ARG A 60 -0.25 9.94 -4.46
C ARG A 60 0.98 9.07 -4.81
N PRO A 61 0.80 7.83 -5.29
CA PRO A 61 1.91 6.99 -5.71
C PRO A 61 2.81 7.69 -6.72
N ARG A 62 4.13 7.51 -6.56
CA ARG A 62 5.13 8.14 -7.44
C ARG A 62 5.09 7.57 -8.85
N LYS A 63 5.32 8.43 -9.84
CA LYS A 63 5.45 8.05 -11.26
C LYS A 63 6.86 7.55 -11.59
N THR A 64 7.87 8.08 -10.91
CA THR A 64 9.27 7.71 -11.05
C THR A 64 9.75 6.89 -9.86
N SER A 65 10.71 6.01 -10.12
CA SER A 65 11.46 5.28 -9.11
C SER A 65 12.66 6.10 -8.60
N LYS A 66 13.17 5.79 -7.40
CA LYS A 66 14.37 6.46 -6.85
C LYS A 66 15.58 6.39 -7.80
N ARG A 67 15.70 5.30 -8.58
CA ARG A 67 16.78 5.11 -9.56
C ARG A 67 16.63 6.06 -10.74
N GLN A 68 15.42 6.22 -11.26
CA GLN A 68 15.12 7.18 -12.33
C GLN A 68 15.38 8.62 -11.86
N ASP A 69 15.02 8.97 -10.63
CA ASP A 69 15.25 10.30 -10.07
C ASP A 69 16.76 10.63 -9.97
N LYS A 70 17.59 9.66 -9.55
CA LYS A 70 19.06 9.83 -9.52
C LYS A 70 19.63 10.09 -10.91
N GLN A 71 19.14 9.39 -11.93
CA GLN A 71 19.59 9.57 -13.32
C GLN A 71 19.12 10.91 -13.89
N LEU A 72 17.87 11.29 -13.63
CA LEU A 72 17.35 12.62 -13.99
C LEU A 72 18.22 13.74 -13.41
N LYS A 73 18.64 13.61 -12.14
CA LYS A 73 19.55 14.57 -11.50
C LYS A 73 20.91 14.61 -12.20
N ALA A 74 21.52 13.46 -12.50
CA ALA A 74 22.79 13.41 -13.22
C ALA A 74 22.69 14.10 -14.59
N ILE A 75 21.62 13.82 -15.35
CA ILE A 75 21.38 14.46 -16.64
C ILE A 75 21.24 15.98 -16.52
N CYS A 76 20.51 16.46 -15.50
CA CYS A 76 20.37 17.89 -15.23
C CYS A 76 21.68 18.57 -14.85
N LEU A 77 22.54 17.90 -14.08
CA LEU A 77 23.81 18.45 -13.64
C LEU A 77 24.83 18.55 -14.77
N GLU A 78 24.80 17.60 -15.69
CA GLU A 78 25.70 17.59 -16.85
C GLU A 78 25.32 18.62 -17.91
N ASN A 79 24.02 18.82 -18.15
CA ASN A 79 23.56 19.91 -19.00
C ASN A 79 22.32 20.56 -18.39
N ARG A 80 22.54 21.69 -17.71
CA ARG A 80 21.50 22.44 -17.00
C ARG A 80 20.41 23.03 -17.92
N LYS A 81 20.70 23.18 -19.22
CA LYS A 81 19.75 23.64 -20.24
C LYS A 81 19.03 22.50 -20.98
N SER A 82 19.19 21.26 -20.51
CA SER A 82 18.51 20.09 -21.09
C SER A 82 16.99 20.25 -21.04
N THR A 83 16.35 20.09 -22.19
CA THR A 83 14.89 20.05 -22.30
C THR A 83 14.34 18.71 -21.79
N THR A 84 13.06 18.70 -21.44
CA THR A 84 12.37 17.46 -20.99
C THR A 84 12.42 16.33 -22.03
N LYS A 85 12.40 16.66 -23.33
CA LYS A 85 12.52 15.69 -24.43
C LYS A 85 13.91 15.05 -24.46
N GLN A 86 14.96 15.86 -24.36
CA GLN A 86 16.34 15.36 -24.29
C GLN A 86 16.55 14.46 -23.07
N MET A 87 16.04 14.85 -21.90
CA MET A 87 16.11 14.04 -20.69
C MET A 87 15.39 12.69 -20.83
N LYS A 88 14.22 12.67 -21.46
CA LYS A 88 13.47 11.42 -21.74
C LYS A 88 14.23 10.50 -22.70
N ASN A 89 14.81 11.05 -23.77
CA ASN A 89 15.60 10.27 -24.72
C ASN A 89 16.82 9.66 -24.05
N ARG A 90 17.53 10.44 -23.25
CA ARG A 90 18.70 9.97 -22.51
C ARG A 90 18.38 8.89 -21.48
N LEU A 91 17.25 9.03 -20.78
CA LEU A 91 16.74 7.94 -19.92
C LEU A 91 16.45 6.67 -20.71
N LYS A 92 15.88 6.80 -21.92
CA LYS A 92 15.58 5.65 -22.80
C LYS A 92 16.87 4.97 -23.29
N GLU A 93 17.89 5.74 -23.65
CA GLU A 93 19.23 5.25 -24.02
C GLU A 93 19.89 4.47 -22.87
N MET A 94 19.72 4.95 -21.64
CA MET A 94 20.17 4.25 -20.42
C MET A 94 19.32 3.01 -20.06
N GLY A 95 18.35 2.62 -20.89
CA GLY A 95 17.49 1.46 -20.68
C GLY A 95 16.29 1.70 -19.75
N PHE A 96 16.04 2.93 -19.32
CA PHE A 96 14.84 3.25 -18.53
C PHE A 96 13.63 3.46 -19.44
N GLN A 97 12.88 2.38 -19.64
CA GLN A 97 11.62 2.43 -20.36
C GLN A 97 10.44 2.16 -19.43
N TYR A 98 9.33 2.83 -19.72
CA TYR A 98 8.05 2.47 -19.10
C TYR A 98 7.65 1.06 -19.57
N ARG A 99 7.34 0.18 -18.62
CA ARG A 99 6.81 -1.17 -18.90
C ARG A 99 5.54 -1.36 -18.11
N LYS A 100 4.46 -1.77 -18.79
CA LYS A 100 3.22 -2.19 -18.13
C LYS A 100 3.39 -3.63 -17.68
N ALA A 101 3.31 -3.89 -16.38
CA ALA A 101 3.36 -5.25 -15.86
C ALA A 101 2.18 -6.07 -16.43
N LYS A 102 2.44 -7.32 -16.85
CA LYS A 102 1.37 -8.25 -17.25
C LYS A 102 0.47 -8.52 -16.04
N ARG A 103 -0.85 -8.46 -16.23
CA ARG A 103 -1.81 -8.82 -15.18
C ARG A 103 -1.66 -10.33 -14.92
N LYS A 104 -1.43 -10.71 -13.67
CA LYS A 104 -1.34 -12.10 -13.23
C LYS A 104 -2.43 -12.36 -12.18
N PRO A 105 -3.09 -13.52 -12.17
CA PRO A 105 -4.00 -13.89 -11.09
C PRO A 105 -3.29 -13.82 -9.74
N SER A 106 -4.01 -13.39 -8.69
CA SER A 106 -3.47 -13.41 -7.34
C SER A 106 -3.35 -14.86 -6.87
N LEU A 107 -2.12 -15.30 -6.56
CA LEU A 107 -1.89 -16.63 -6.02
C LEU A 107 -1.86 -16.54 -4.49
N THR A 108 -2.79 -17.24 -3.84
CA THR A 108 -2.73 -17.47 -2.40
C THR A 108 -1.48 -18.30 -2.05
N PRO A 109 -1.00 -18.27 -0.79
CA PRO A 109 0.10 -19.13 -0.37
C PRO A 109 -0.15 -20.62 -0.65
N LYS A 110 -1.40 -21.09 -0.52
CA LYS A 110 -1.81 -22.46 -0.88
C LYS A 110 -1.58 -22.73 -2.37
N HIS A 111 -2.07 -21.85 -3.26
CA HIS A 111 -1.87 -22.00 -4.70
C HIS A 111 -0.39 -22.06 -5.08
N LYS A 112 0.45 -21.24 -4.45
CA LYS A 112 1.90 -21.24 -4.71
C LYS A 112 2.54 -22.58 -4.34
N ARG A 113 2.20 -23.14 -3.18
CA ARG A 113 2.72 -24.44 -2.72
C ARG A 113 2.29 -25.58 -3.64
N THR A 114 0.99 -25.69 -3.93
CA THR A 114 0.45 -26.76 -4.79
C THR A 114 1.04 -26.70 -6.20
N ARG A 115 1.12 -25.50 -6.80
CA ARG A 115 1.72 -25.35 -8.14
C ARG A 115 3.20 -25.70 -8.17
N LEU A 116 3.95 -25.32 -7.13
CA LEU A 116 5.36 -25.65 -7.02
C LEU A 116 5.58 -27.16 -6.86
N GLN A 117 4.79 -27.80 -5.99
CA GLN A 117 4.85 -29.24 -5.77
C GLN A 117 4.51 -30.01 -7.05
N TRP A 118 3.42 -29.65 -7.72
CA TRP A 118 3.02 -30.25 -9.00
C TRP A 118 4.13 -30.15 -10.06
N ALA A 119 4.81 -29.00 -10.14
CA ALA A 119 5.92 -28.79 -11.07
C ALA A 119 7.16 -29.61 -10.70
N LYS A 120 7.46 -29.79 -9.40
CA LYS A 120 8.57 -30.63 -8.94
C LYS A 120 8.33 -32.11 -9.22
N GLU A 121 7.13 -32.61 -8.97
CA GLU A 121 6.74 -34.01 -9.24
C GLU A 121 6.87 -34.39 -10.72
N ARG A 122 6.73 -33.40 -11.61
CA ARG A 122 6.74 -33.58 -13.07
C ARG A 122 7.97 -32.94 -13.73
N GLN A 123 9.00 -32.63 -12.94
CA GLN A 123 10.21 -31.99 -13.43
C GLN A 123 10.98 -32.88 -14.40
N SER A 124 10.95 -34.20 -14.18
CA SER A 124 11.62 -35.21 -15.01
C SER A 124 10.72 -35.82 -16.08
N TRP A 125 9.53 -35.28 -16.31
CA TRP A 125 8.60 -35.83 -17.30
C TRP A 125 9.10 -35.59 -18.72
N THR A 126 9.07 -36.65 -19.53
CA THR A 126 9.40 -36.62 -20.95
C THR A 126 8.18 -36.20 -21.78
N VAL A 127 8.38 -35.87 -23.06
CA VAL A 127 7.28 -35.46 -23.96
C VAL A 127 6.18 -36.54 -24.02
N ASP A 128 6.56 -37.81 -24.01
CA ASP A 128 5.61 -38.95 -24.02
C ASP A 128 4.80 -39.04 -22.72
N ASP A 129 5.36 -38.64 -21.58
CA ASP A 129 4.64 -38.60 -20.31
C ASP A 129 3.58 -37.49 -20.28
N TRP A 130 3.80 -36.40 -21.02
CA TRP A 130 2.81 -35.33 -21.20
C TRP A 130 1.69 -35.69 -22.19
N MET A 131 1.93 -36.62 -23.11
CA MET A 131 0.95 -37.06 -24.11
C MET A 131 -0.01 -38.15 -23.59
N LYS A 132 0.31 -38.79 -22.45
CA LYS A 132 -0.59 -39.76 -21.81
C LYS A 132 -1.87 -39.04 -21.38
N PRO A 133 -3.06 -39.48 -21.83
CA PRO A 133 -4.32 -38.88 -21.40
C PRO A 133 -4.44 -39.04 -19.89
N THR A 134 -4.49 -37.91 -19.17
CA THR A 134 -4.74 -37.92 -17.73
C THR A 134 -6.15 -38.46 -17.52
N SER A 135 -6.28 -39.67 -16.98
CA SER A 135 -7.56 -40.21 -16.54
C SER A 135 -8.14 -39.27 -15.48
N CYS A 136 -9.12 -38.47 -15.90
CA CYS A 136 -9.82 -37.53 -15.04
C CYS A 136 -10.89 -38.33 -14.30
N THR A 137 -10.54 -38.96 -13.18
CA THR A 137 -11.52 -39.51 -12.24
C THR A 137 -12.13 -38.37 -11.46
N LEU A 138 -13.36 -38.00 -11.83
CA LEU A 138 -14.26 -37.15 -11.07
C LEU A 138 -15.09 -38.04 -10.13
N GLU A 139 -14.85 -37.94 -8.82
CA GLU A 139 -15.83 -38.23 -7.76
C GLU A 139 -16.15 -36.93 -7.03
#